data_AF-A0A256ZVS1-F1
#
_entry.id   AF-A0A256ZVS1-F1
#
_cell.length_a   1.000
_cell.length_b   1.000
_cell.length_c   1.000
_cell.angle_alpha   90.00
_cell.angle_beta   90.00
_cell.angle_gamma   90.00
#
_symmetry.space_group_name_H-M   'P 1'
#
loop_
_entity.id
_entity.type
_entity.pdbx_description
1 polymer ?
#
loop_
_entity_poly.entity_id
_entity_poly.type
_entity_poly.pdbx_seq_one_letter_code
_entity_poly.pdbx_strand_id
1 'polypeptide(L)'
;MGEDVITKLDDFREIIKQYKDLIPDELEEKYRKILRRMVEAKKRGDNKKFEVLITEIQPVVMEISKILQKIVEEVKSKDLVEGENILWFNRVTKGIFKKRLVQLWAITNKRAFIRDYEKDLVVAVPLNACEVVVMNQHRKSKGTHVGSFTGYAYGGFGGVAAGVSSSRSQSYGDLCFIQNGQIVLRFPEISDPQGVKNLVKTIQKQTAI
;
A
#
# COMPACT_ATOMS: atom_id res chain seq x y z
N MET A 1 -35.00 -8.12 -5.81
CA MET A 1 -33.92 -9.13 -5.61
C MET A 1 -32.75 -8.96 -6.58
N GLY A 2 -32.95 -8.99 -7.91
CA GLY A 2 -31.82 -8.88 -8.86
C GLY A 2 -31.13 -7.50 -8.98
N GLU A 3 -31.80 -6.39 -8.63
CA GLU A 3 -31.20 -5.04 -8.67
C GLU A 3 -30.14 -4.87 -7.57
N ASP A 4 -30.43 -5.35 -6.36
CA ASP A 4 -29.51 -5.41 -5.21
C ASP A 4 -28.24 -6.22 -5.51
N VAL A 5 -28.35 -7.30 -6.28
CA VAL A 5 -27.18 -8.13 -6.67
C VAL A 5 -26.26 -7.39 -7.64
N ILE A 6 -26.80 -6.69 -8.65
CA ILE A 6 -25.98 -5.94 -9.62
C ILE A 6 -25.25 -4.81 -8.90
N THR A 7 -25.94 -4.07 -8.01
CA THR A 7 -25.32 -3.00 -7.23
C THR A 7 -24.15 -3.51 -6.38
N LYS A 8 -24.35 -4.62 -5.65
CA LYS A 8 -23.27 -5.25 -4.85
C LYS A 8 -22.08 -5.68 -5.70
N LEU A 9 -22.33 -6.17 -6.91
CA LEU A 9 -21.26 -6.52 -7.84
C LEU A 9 -20.56 -5.27 -8.36
N ASP A 10 -21.27 -4.20 -8.72
CA ASP A 10 -20.63 -2.95 -9.11
C ASP A 10 -19.77 -2.37 -7.98
N ASP A 11 -20.23 -2.41 -6.72
CA ASP A 11 -19.41 -2.03 -5.56
C ASP A 11 -18.15 -2.91 -5.43
N PHE A 12 -18.30 -4.23 -5.61
CA PHE A 12 -17.18 -5.16 -5.60
C PHE A 12 -16.19 -4.87 -6.73
N ARG A 13 -16.67 -4.46 -7.91
CA ARG A 13 -15.82 -4.03 -9.03
C ARG A 13 -15.01 -2.79 -8.68
N GLU A 14 -15.58 -1.84 -7.94
CA GLU A 14 -14.83 -0.67 -7.48
C GLU A 14 -13.75 -1.06 -6.48
N ILE A 15 -13.95 -2.09 -5.64
CA ILE A 15 -12.89 -2.65 -4.79
C ILE A 15 -11.79 -3.30 -5.63
N ILE A 16 -12.16 -4.13 -6.62
CA ILE A 16 -11.21 -4.80 -7.54
C ILE A 16 -10.27 -3.78 -8.18
N LYS A 17 -10.80 -2.65 -8.67
CA LYS A 17 -9.99 -1.60 -9.32
C LYS A 17 -8.89 -1.04 -8.41
N GLN A 18 -9.10 -1.00 -7.10
CA GLN A 18 -8.10 -0.48 -6.14
C GLN A 18 -6.90 -1.41 -6.01
N TYR A 19 -7.09 -2.68 -6.36
CA TYR A 19 -6.09 -3.75 -6.26
C TYR A 19 -5.87 -4.40 -7.63
N LYS A 20 -6.09 -3.65 -8.72
CA LYS A 20 -6.06 -4.19 -10.08
C LYS A 20 -4.76 -4.95 -10.36
N ASP A 21 -3.62 -4.33 -10.04
CA ASP A 21 -2.29 -4.89 -10.29
C ASP A 21 -1.91 -6.03 -9.33
N LEU A 22 -2.83 -6.41 -8.42
CA LEU A 22 -2.70 -7.50 -7.46
C LEU A 22 -3.70 -8.63 -7.72
N ILE A 23 -4.64 -8.45 -8.65
CA ILE A 23 -5.64 -9.45 -9.01
C ILE A 23 -5.22 -10.04 -10.37
N PRO A 24 -5.21 -11.38 -10.54
CA PRO A 24 -4.92 -11.99 -11.82
C PRO A 24 -5.85 -11.47 -12.94
N ASP A 25 -5.25 -11.02 -14.05
CA ASP A 25 -5.97 -10.46 -15.21
C ASP A 25 -7.08 -11.39 -15.71
N GLU A 26 -6.83 -12.71 -15.71
CA GLU A 26 -7.80 -13.73 -16.13
C GLU A 26 -9.06 -13.74 -15.24
N LEU A 27 -8.90 -13.57 -13.93
CA LEU A 27 -10.00 -13.53 -12.97
C LEU A 27 -10.79 -12.23 -13.11
N GLU A 28 -10.09 -11.10 -13.28
CA GLU A 28 -10.74 -9.81 -13.50
C GLU A 28 -11.54 -9.80 -14.82
N GLU A 29 -10.97 -10.31 -15.91
CA GLU A 29 -11.65 -10.36 -17.21
C GLU A 29 -12.85 -11.31 -17.17
N LYS A 30 -12.70 -12.47 -16.52
CA LYS A 30 -13.81 -13.41 -16.31
C LYS A 30 -14.94 -12.76 -15.52
N TYR A 31 -14.61 -12.07 -14.43
CA TYR A 31 -15.56 -11.33 -13.62
C TYR A 31 -16.32 -10.26 -14.45
N ARG A 32 -15.58 -9.41 -15.19
CA ARG A 32 -16.14 -8.35 -16.04
C ARG A 32 -17.07 -8.91 -17.11
N LYS A 33 -16.68 -10.01 -17.77
CA LYS A 33 -17.47 -10.65 -18.82
C LYS A 33 -18.79 -11.20 -18.30
N ILE A 34 -18.78 -11.84 -17.13
CA ILE A 34 -20.00 -12.38 -16.52
C ILE A 34 -20.91 -11.23 -16.06
N LEU A 35 -20.36 -10.21 -15.39
CA LEU A 35 -21.13 -9.03 -14.97
C LEU A 35 -21.83 -8.32 -16.15
N ARG A 36 -21.13 -8.14 -17.28
CA ARG A 36 -21.74 -7.59 -18.51
C ARG A 36 -22.93 -8.43 -18.98
N ARG A 37 -22.76 -9.76 -19.05
CA ARG A 37 -23.85 -10.69 -19.42
C ARG A 37 -25.03 -10.63 -18.45
N MET A 38 -24.78 -10.41 -17.15
CA MET A 38 -25.82 -10.25 -16.13
C MET A 38 -26.64 -8.98 -16.36
N VAL A 39 -25.97 -7.85 -16.61
CA VAL A 39 -26.62 -6.58 -16.92
C VAL A 39 -27.50 -6.70 -18.17
N GLU A 40 -27.00 -7.37 -19.22
CA GLU A 40 -27.77 -7.61 -20.45
C GLU A 40 -28.99 -8.52 -20.21
N ALA A 41 -28.82 -9.63 -19.48
CA ALA A 41 -29.92 -10.54 -19.15
C ALA A 41 -31.02 -9.82 -18.36
N LYS A 42 -30.62 -8.99 -17.40
CA LYS A 42 -31.55 -8.19 -16.60
C LYS A 42 -32.32 -7.18 -17.44
N LYS A 43 -31.64 -6.45 -18.34
CA LYS A 43 -32.27 -5.50 -19.28
C LYS A 43 -33.31 -6.16 -20.19
N ARG A 44 -33.11 -7.42 -20.56
CA ARG A 44 -34.03 -8.20 -21.40
C ARG A 44 -35.14 -8.90 -20.62
N GLY A 45 -35.15 -8.83 -19.29
CA GLY A 45 -36.10 -9.57 -18.45
C GLY A 45 -35.87 -11.08 -18.42
N ASP A 46 -34.70 -11.56 -18.86
CA ASP A 46 -34.37 -12.99 -18.92
C ASP A 46 -33.90 -13.49 -17.54
N ASN A 47 -34.87 -13.73 -16.66
CA ASN A 47 -34.61 -14.15 -15.28
C ASN A 47 -33.91 -15.51 -15.20
N LYS A 48 -34.21 -16.45 -16.12
CA LYS A 48 -33.59 -17.78 -16.10
C LYS A 48 -32.10 -17.69 -16.41
N LYS A 49 -31.72 -16.90 -17.42
CA LYS A 49 -30.30 -16.64 -17.72
C LYS A 49 -29.61 -15.87 -16.59
N PHE A 50 -30.31 -14.93 -15.96
CA PHE A 50 -29.76 -14.17 -14.83
C PHE A 50 -29.38 -15.08 -13.66
N GLU A 51 -30.24 -16.02 -13.27
CA GLU A 51 -29.95 -17.00 -12.20
C GLU A 51 -28.75 -17.90 -12.54
N VAL A 52 -28.62 -18.36 -13.79
CA VAL A 52 -27.44 -19.13 -14.23
C VAL A 52 -26.16 -18.32 -14.08
N LEU A 53 -26.19 -17.04 -14.42
CA LEU A 53 -25.02 -16.16 -14.33
C LEU A 53 -24.64 -15.82 -12.88
N ILE A 54 -25.60 -15.82 -11.95
CA ILE A 54 -25.30 -15.71 -10.50
C ILE A 54 -24.43 -16.90 -10.07
N THR A 55 -24.80 -18.12 -10.45
CA THR A 55 -24.02 -19.32 -10.13
C THR A 55 -22.66 -19.31 -10.82
N GLU A 56 -22.56 -18.75 -12.03
CA GLU A 56 -21.30 -18.62 -12.77
C GLU A 56 -20.35 -17.60 -12.13
N ILE A 57 -20.87 -16.46 -11.63
CA ILE A 57 -20.04 -15.38 -11.08
C ILE A 57 -19.59 -15.66 -9.63
N GLN A 58 -20.39 -16.39 -8.86
CA GLN A 58 -20.12 -16.68 -7.44
C GLN A 58 -18.71 -17.25 -7.17
N PRO A 59 -18.23 -18.30 -7.86
CA PRO A 59 -16.88 -18.81 -7.62
C PRO A 59 -15.79 -17.79 -7.94
N VAL A 60 -15.98 -16.96 -8.98
CA VAL A 60 -15.04 -15.90 -9.35
C VAL A 60 -14.96 -14.84 -8.26
N VAL A 61 -16.12 -14.41 -7.74
CA VAL A 61 -16.19 -13.44 -6.62
C VAL A 61 -15.51 -14.01 -5.37
N MET A 62 -15.74 -15.28 -5.05
CA MET A 62 -15.10 -15.92 -3.89
C MET A 62 -13.58 -15.99 -4.03
N GLU A 63 -13.08 -16.32 -5.21
CA GLU A 63 -11.65 -16.42 -5.48
C GLU A 63 -10.96 -15.05 -5.37
N ILE A 64 -11.51 -14.02 -6.02
CA ILE A 64 -11.03 -12.64 -5.89
C ILE A 64 -11.11 -12.18 -4.43
N SER A 65 -12.18 -12.50 -3.71
CA SER A 65 -12.34 -12.11 -2.30
C SER A 65 -11.25 -12.73 -1.41
N LYS A 66 -10.87 -13.99 -1.64
CA LYS A 66 -9.78 -14.64 -0.92
C LYS A 66 -8.43 -13.96 -1.18
N ILE A 67 -8.17 -13.58 -2.44
CA ILE A 67 -6.96 -12.85 -2.82
C ILE A 67 -6.92 -11.50 -2.09
N LEU A 68 -8.02 -10.74 -2.13
CA LEU A 68 -8.14 -9.46 -1.44
C LEU A 68 -7.96 -9.59 0.08
N GLN A 69 -8.56 -10.59 0.71
CA GLN A 69 -8.39 -10.86 2.15
C GLN A 69 -6.92 -11.10 2.49
N LYS A 70 -6.25 -11.98 1.74
CA LYS A 70 -4.82 -12.26 1.93
C LYS A 70 -3.96 -11.00 1.78
N ILE A 71 -4.21 -10.19 0.76
CA ILE A 71 -3.52 -8.90 0.56
C ILE A 71 -3.71 -7.99 1.78
N VAL A 72 -4.94 -7.85 2.27
CA VAL A 72 -5.24 -6.98 3.41
C VAL A 72 -4.56 -7.48 4.68
N GLU A 73 -4.55 -8.78 4.91
CA GLU A 73 -3.85 -9.40 6.04
C GLU A 73 -2.34 -9.17 5.99
N GLU A 74 -1.71 -9.42 4.84
CA GLU A 74 -0.28 -9.16 4.65
C GLU A 74 0.06 -7.68 4.81
N VAL A 75 -0.74 -6.79 4.21
CA VAL A 75 -0.55 -5.33 4.30
C VAL A 75 -0.71 -4.83 5.73
N LYS A 76 -1.60 -5.41 6.53
CA LYS A 76 -1.84 -5.00 7.93
C LYS A 76 -1.03 -5.79 8.96
N SER A 77 -0.23 -6.77 8.52
CA SER A 77 0.62 -7.55 9.42
C SER A 77 1.51 -6.65 10.27
N LYS A 78 1.58 -6.93 11.58
CA LYS A 78 2.48 -6.21 12.49
C LYS A 78 3.94 -6.50 12.21
N ASP A 79 4.21 -7.68 11.69
CA ASP A 79 5.54 -8.18 11.39
C ASP A 79 5.77 -8.22 9.88
N LEU A 80 7.04 -8.32 9.49
CA LEU A 80 7.39 -8.49 8.09
C LEU A 80 6.90 -9.85 7.60
N VAL A 81 6.21 -9.87 6.48
CA VAL A 81 5.80 -11.13 5.84
C VAL A 81 6.97 -11.76 5.09
N GLU A 82 6.83 -13.02 4.67
CA GLU A 82 7.88 -13.72 3.94
C GLU A 82 8.30 -12.95 2.66
N GLY A 83 9.61 -12.80 2.46
CA GLY A 83 10.21 -12.03 1.38
C GLY A 83 10.06 -10.50 1.50
N GLU A 84 9.50 -9.98 2.59
CA GLU A 84 9.39 -8.55 2.86
C GLU A 84 10.68 -8.01 3.52
N ASN A 85 11.28 -6.98 2.92
CA ASN A 85 12.51 -6.36 3.39
C ASN A 85 12.32 -4.85 3.54
N ILE A 86 12.74 -4.30 4.69
CA ILE A 86 12.76 -2.85 4.93
C ILE A 86 13.87 -2.22 4.08
N LEU A 87 13.51 -1.22 3.28
CA LEU A 87 14.41 -0.49 2.38
C LEU A 87 14.71 0.92 2.90
N TRP A 88 13.72 1.52 3.58
CA TRP A 88 13.88 2.78 4.30
C TRP A 88 13.08 2.73 5.59
N PHE A 89 13.60 3.34 6.65
CA PHE A 89 12.85 3.48 7.89
C PHE A 89 13.20 4.75 8.68
N ASN A 90 12.27 5.18 9.52
CA ASN A 90 12.49 6.20 10.55
C ASN A 90 11.98 5.69 11.91
N ARG A 91 12.75 5.94 12.96
CA ARG A 91 12.40 5.55 14.34
C ARG A 91 12.05 6.78 15.14
N VAL A 92 10.81 6.87 15.58
CA VAL A 92 10.38 7.88 16.54
C VAL A 92 10.55 7.30 17.94
N THR A 93 11.34 7.98 18.78
CA THR A 93 11.61 7.55 20.16
C THR A 93 11.14 8.61 21.16
N LYS A 94 10.72 8.19 22.35
CA LYS A 94 10.42 9.08 23.50
C LYS A 94 11.33 8.77 24.68
N GLY A 95 11.62 9.79 25.49
CA GLY A 95 12.44 9.68 26.71
C GLY A 95 13.84 10.27 26.54
N ILE A 96 14.35 10.88 27.61
CA ILE A 96 15.65 11.58 27.61
C ILE A 96 16.80 10.61 27.93
N PHE A 97 16.61 9.72 28.91
CA PHE A 97 17.64 8.79 29.39
C PHE A 97 17.45 7.34 28.90
N LYS A 98 16.20 6.89 28.80
CA LYS A 98 15.83 5.58 28.22
C LYS A 98 14.92 5.81 27.03
N LYS A 99 15.53 6.01 25.85
CA LYS A 99 14.79 6.22 24.60
C LYS A 99 14.05 4.93 24.25
N ARG A 100 12.73 4.93 24.37
CA ARG A 100 11.86 3.84 23.92
C ARG A 100 11.36 4.13 22.51
N LEU A 101 11.33 3.12 21.64
CA LEU A 101 10.70 3.20 20.32
C LEU A 101 9.19 3.34 20.51
N VAL A 102 8.61 4.40 19.95
CA VAL A 102 7.16 4.64 20.00
C VAL A 102 6.50 4.44 18.64
N GLN A 103 7.21 4.80 17.57
CA GLN A 103 6.73 4.55 16.21
C GLN A 103 7.88 4.14 15.30
N LEU A 104 7.58 3.22 14.39
CA LEU A 104 8.42 2.88 13.25
C LEU A 104 7.67 3.29 11.98
N TRP A 105 8.27 4.16 11.18
CA TRP A 105 7.82 4.42 9.81
C TRP A 105 8.73 3.65 8.89
N ALA A 106 8.18 2.90 7.94
CA ALA A 106 8.99 2.04 7.07
C ALA A 106 8.42 1.98 5.66
N ILE A 107 9.34 1.80 4.71
CA ILE A 107 9.07 1.45 3.32
C ILE A 107 9.77 0.13 3.07
N THR A 108 9.02 -0.87 2.62
CA THR A 108 9.53 -2.18 2.25
C THR A 108 9.48 -2.36 0.74
N ASN A 109 9.92 -3.51 0.24
CA ASN A 109 9.69 -3.92 -1.14
C ASN A 109 8.20 -4.25 -1.44
N LYS A 110 7.30 -4.24 -0.45
CA LYS A 110 5.86 -4.54 -0.62
C LYS A 110 4.92 -3.39 -0.26
N ARG A 111 5.16 -2.70 0.87
CA ARG A 111 4.26 -1.68 1.44
C ARG A 111 5.03 -0.54 2.10
N ALA A 112 4.34 0.57 2.30
CA ALA A 112 4.74 1.57 3.28
C ALA A 112 3.83 1.47 4.51
N PHE A 113 4.39 1.63 5.71
CA PHE A 113 3.60 1.56 6.94
C PHE A 113 4.14 2.42 8.09
N ILE A 114 3.24 2.73 9.03
CA ILE A 114 3.54 3.22 10.38
C ILE A 114 3.09 2.15 11.37
N ARG A 115 4.00 1.67 12.21
CA ARG A 115 3.70 0.86 13.39
C ARG A 115 3.78 1.74 14.62
N ASP A 116 2.66 1.97 15.28
CA ASP A 116 2.56 2.67 16.55
C ASP A 116 2.55 1.63 17.69
N TYR A 117 3.63 1.60 18.46
CA TYR A 117 3.79 0.63 19.55
C TYR A 117 3.02 1.03 20.81
N GLU A 118 2.63 2.30 20.96
CA GLU A 118 1.84 2.76 22.10
C GLU A 118 0.35 2.44 21.90
N LYS A 119 -0.12 2.48 20.66
CA LYS A 119 -1.52 2.18 20.28
C LYS A 119 -1.74 0.77 19.75
N ASP A 120 -0.67 -0.01 19.60
CA ASP A 120 -0.68 -1.32 18.97
C ASP A 120 -1.35 -1.33 17.57
N LEU A 121 -1.09 -0.26 16.80
CA LEU A 121 -1.74 0.04 15.53
C LEU A 121 -0.75 0.00 14.37
N VAL A 122 -1.20 -0.56 13.24
CA VAL A 122 -0.50 -0.48 11.96
C VAL A 122 -1.38 0.24 10.94
N VAL A 123 -0.85 1.32 10.36
CA VAL A 123 -1.44 1.96 9.18
C VAL A 123 -0.50 1.70 8.03
N ALA A 124 -1.01 1.10 6.95
CA ALA A 124 -0.18 0.62 5.86
C ALA A 124 -0.88 0.78 4.51
N VAL A 125 -0.07 0.87 3.46
CA VAL A 125 -0.54 0.94 2.07
C VAL A 125 0.38 0.09 1.18
N PRO A 126 -0.18 -0.78 0.32
CA PRO A 126 0.60 -1.53 -0.66
C PRO A 126 1.24 -0.58 -1.68
N LEU A 127 2.53 -0.77 -1.97
CA LEU A 127 3.25 0.17 -2.84
C LEU A 127 2.74 0.12 -4.29
N ASN A 128 2.34 -1.04 -4.78
CA ASN A 128 1.85 -1.19 -6.16
C ASN A 128 0.40 -0.69 -6.36
N ALA A 129 -0.32 -0.38 -5.28
CA ALA A 129 -1.68 0.15 -5.35
C ALA A 129 -1.77 1.56 -4.76
N CYS A 130 -0.67 2.33 -4.80
CA CYS A 130 -0.64 3.71 -4.34
C CYS A 130 0.24 4.62 -5.21
N GLU A 131 -0.07 5.90 -5.18
CA GLU A 131 0.77 6.96 -5.70
C GLU A 131 1.59 7.58 -4.57
N VAL A 132 2.82 8.00 -4.87
CA VAL A 132 3.68 8.69 -3.91
C VAL A 132 3.95 10.13 -4.35
N VAL A 133 3.63 11.08 -3.48
CA VAL A 133 3.83 12.51 -3.72
C VAL A 133 4.60 13.16 -2.57
N VAL A 134 5.34 14.22 -2.89
CA VAL A 134 6.02 15.06 -1.91
C VAL A 134 5.21 16.33 -1.73
N MET A 135 4.90 16.68 -0.48
CA MET A 135 4.16 17.88 -0.10
C MET A 135 4.93 18.69 0.95
N ASN A 136 4.56 19.96 1.16
CA ASN A 136 5.10 20.83 2.21
C ASN A 136 6.65 20.93 2.26
N GLN A 137 7.27 20.93 1.07
CA GLN A 137 8.73 20.91 0.97
C GLN A 137 9.33 22.25 1.38
N HIS A 138 10.37 22.20 2.22
CA HIS A 138 11.10 23.38 2.67
C HIS A 138 12.57 23.03 2.95
N ARG A 139 13.43 24.04 3.14
CA ARG A 139 14.86 23.87 3.42
C ARG A 139 15.19 24.31 4.83
N LYS A 140 16.01 23.53 5.55
CA LYS A 140 16.58 23.92 6.86
C LYS A 140 18.09 24.02 6.74
N SER A 141 18.67 25.14 7.19
CA SER A 141 20.11 25.42 7.15
C SER A 141 20.92 24.60 8.15
N LYS A 142 20.30 24.15 9.25
CA LYS A 142 20.78 23.13 10.17
C LYS A 142 19.72 22.04 10.26
N GLY A 143 20.07 20.82 9.87
CA GLY A 143 19.13 19.71 9.74
C GLY A 143 19.56 18.47 10.50
N THR A 144 18.60 17.78 11.11
CA THR A 144 18.75 16.40 11.60
C THR A 144 18.24 15.45 10.53
N HIS A 145 19.03 14.45 10.14
CA HIS A 145 18.59 13.44 9.17
C HIS A 145 17.41 12.63 9.74
N VAL A 146 16.34 12.50 8.96
CA VAL A 146 15.12 11.74 9.30
C VAL A 146 14.98 10.65 8.25
N GLY A 147 15.23 9.41 8.67
CA GLY A 147 15.28 8.25 7.78
C GLY A 147 16.61 7.52 7.86
N SER A 148 16.63 6.29 7.38
CA SER A 148 17.83 5.48 7.19
C SER A 148 17.54 4.48 6.08
N PHE A 149 18.46 4.36 5.13
CA PHE A 149 18.40 3.35 4.07
C PHE A 149 19.11 2.08 4.52
N THR A 150 18.57 0.92 4.13
CA THR A 150 19.26 -0.35 4.32
C THR A 150 20.20 -0.60 3.13
N GLY A 151 21.49 -0.74 3.40
CA GLY A 151 22.45 -1.29 2.45
C GLY A 151 22.42 -2.82 2.53
N TYR A 152 22.56 -3.50 1.39
CA TYR A 152 22.72 -4.96 1.31
C TYR A 152 23.83 -5.46 2.26
N ALA A 153 23.46 -5.86 3.47
CA ALA A 153 24.30 -6.63 4.38
C ALA A 153 23.40 -7.72 4.95
N TYR A 154 23.64 -8.95 4.48
CA TYR A 154 23.07 -10.18 4.98
C TYR A 154 23.06 -10.20 6.52
N GLY A 155 21.90 -10.57 7.10
CA GLY A 155 21.82 -11.19 8.42
C GLY A 155 22.45 -10.41 9.57
N GLY A 156 21.72 -9.43 10.10
CA GLY A 156 22.06 -8.80 11.37
C GLY A 156 21.80 -7.31 11.32
N PHE A 157 21.05 -6.80 12.31
CA PHE A 157 20.91 -5.38 12.59
C PHE A 157 22.30 -4.74 12.82
N GLY A 158 22.97 -4.32 11.75
CA GLY A 158 24.35 -3.85 11.80
C GLY A 158 24.75 -3.16 10.49
N GLY A 159 24.17 -1.99 10.23
CA GLY A 159 24.47 -1.22 9.04
C GLY A 159 23.67 0.07 8.98
N VAL A 160 23.80 0.91 10.01
CA VAL A 160 23.28 2.28 9.94
C VAL A 160 24.24 3.03 9.02
N ALA A 161 23.90 3.19 7.75
CA ALA A 161 24.44 4.29 6.94
C ALA A 161 23.82 5.59 7.49
N ALA A 162 24.17 5.96 8.72
CA ALA A 162 23.96 7.30 9.24
C ALA A 162 25.00 8.16 8.54
N GLY A 163 24.67 8.61 7.33
CA GLY A 163 25.42 9.67 6.67
C GLY A 163 25.26 10.95 7.49
N VAL A 164 26.08 11.13 8.52
CA VAL A 164 26.25 12.42 9.19
C VAL A 164 27.11 13.29 8.26
N SER A 165 26.50 13.78 7.19
CA SER A 165 27.05 14.84 6.36
C SER A 165 26.35 16.14 6.75
N SER A 166 27.11 17.05 7.36
CA SER A 166 26.66 18.42 7.62
C SER A 166 26.63 19.20 6.31
N SER A 167 25.62 18.93 5.48
CA SER A 167 25.34 19.74 4.28
C SER A 167 24.74 21.08 4.70
N ARG A 168 25.33 22.18 4.21
CA ARG A 168 24.71 23.51 4.27
C ARG A 168 23.41 23.44 3.45
N SER A 169 22.26 23.43 4.12
CA SER A 169 20.90 23.28 3.58
C SER A 169 20.49 21.83 3.24
N GLN A 170 19.64 21.25 4.10
CA GLN A 170 18.91 19.99 3.82
C GLN A 170 17.46 20.28 3.44
N SER A 171 16.92 19.53 2.47
CA SER A 171 15.51 19.59 2.11
C SER A 171 14.70 18.66 3.00
N TYR A 172 13.58 19.17 3.50
CA TYR A 172 12.56 18.45 4.25
C TYR A 172 11.23 18.54 3.53
N GLY A 173 10.34 17.59 3.81
CA GLY A 173 8.97 17.63 3.33
C GLY A 173 8.22 16.38 3.76
N ASP A 174 6.96 16.33 3.39
CA ASP A 174 6.11 15.20 3.71
C ASP A 174 6.08 14.24 2.53
N LEU A 175 6.22 12.95 2.82
CA LEU A 175 5.95 11.90 1.85
C LEU A 175 4.54 11.38 2.08
N CYS A 176 3.65 11.64 1.13
CA CYS A 176 2.26 11.22 1.19
C CYS A 176 2.03 10.06 0.21
N PHE A 177 1.40 9.00 0.71
CA PHE A 177 0.95 7.87 -0.08
C PHE A 177 -0.55 7.99 -0.29
N ILE A 178 -0.93 8.09 -1.56
CA ILE A 178 -2.29 8.33 -2.00
C ILE A 178 -2.85 7.04 -2.59
N GLN A 179 -4.04 6.65 -2.15
CA GLN A 179 -4.81 5.58 -2.74
C GLN A 179 -6.20 6.14 -3.03
N ASN A 180 -6.67 5.99 -4.27
CA ASN A 180 -7.98 6.50 -4.74
C ASN A 180 -8.21 7.99 -4.43
N GLY A 181 -7.18 8.82 -4.64
CA GLY A 181 -7.26 10.28 -4.41
C GLY A 181 -7.25 10.70 -2.93
N GLN A 182 -7.15 9.76 -1.98
CA GLN A 182 -7.06 10.05 -0.55
C GLN A 182 -5.66 9.73 -0.01
N ILE A 183 -5.15 10.59 0.88
CA ILE A 183 -3.90 10.33 1.59
C ILE A 183 -4.16 9.26 2.65
N VAL A 184 -3.66 8.04 2.43
CA VAL A 184 -3.79 6.91 3.36
C VAL A 184 -2.68 6.91 4.39
N LEU A 185 -1.47 7.30 3.98
CA LEU A 185 -0.29 7.31 4.84
C LEU A 185 0.53 8.58 4.59
N ARG A 186 1.06 9.18 5.66
CA ARG A 186 1.93 10.36 5.58
C ARG A 186 3.13 10.16 6.48
N PHE A 187 4.33 10.33 5.93
CA PHE A 187 5.56 10.49 6.69
C PHE A 187 5.91 11.98 6.73
N PRO A 188 5.62 12.68 7.84
CA PRO A 188 5.86 14.11 7.90
C PRO A 188 7.34 14.44 8.12
N GLU A 189 7.78 15.58 7.60
CA GLU A 189 9.10 16.17 7.89
C GLU A 189 10.30 15.22 7.63
N ILE A 190 10.22 14.37 6.60
CA ILE A 190 11.34 13.48 6.24
C ILE A 190 12.45 14.28 5.55
N SER A 191 13.70 13.89 5.78
CA SER A 191 14.84 14.47 5.07
C SER A 191 15.00 13.83 3.69
N ASP A 192 15.35 14.63 2.69
CA ASP A 192 15.41 14.22 1.28
C ASP A 192 14.14 13.48 0.81
N PRO A 193 12.96 14.14 0.89
CA PRO A 193 11.71 13.49 0.51
C PRO A 193 11.68 13.07 -0.97
N GLN A 194 12.43 13.77 -1.83
CA GLN A 194 12.51 13.44 -3.24
C GLN A 194 13.34 12.18 -3.50
N GLY A 195 14.45 11.98 -2.77
CA GLY A 195 15.22 10.73 -2.81
C GLY A 195 14.38 9.54 -2.36
N VAL A 196 13.63 9.68 -1.26
CA VAL A 196 12.75 8.61 -0.77
C VAL A 196 11.59 8.34 -1.75
N LYS A 197 11.00 9.36 -2.37
CA LYS A 197 10.03 9.19 -3.45
C LYS A 197 10.60 8.41 -4.63
N ASN A 198 11.85 8.69 -5.02
CA ASN A 198 12.51 7.99 -6.12
C ASN A 198 12.78 6.51 -5.77
N LEU A 199 13.13 6.19 -4.53
CA LEU A 199 13.21 4.81 -4.04
C LEU A 199 11.87 4.08 -4.23
N VAL A 200 10.77 4.67 -3.77
CA VAL A 200 9.42 4.10 -3.92
C VAL A 200 9.09 3.86 -5.39
N LYS A 201 9.36 4.83 -6.27
CA LYS A 201 9.13 4.69 -7.71
C LYS A 201 9.96 3.58 -8.33
N THR A 202 11.20 3.37 -7.88
CA THR A 202 12.04 2.27 -8.37
C THR A 202 11.47 0.92 -7.95
N ILE A 203 11.01 0.78 -6.71
CA ILE A 203 10.36 -0.44 -6.22
C ILE A 203 9.11 -0.73 -7.05
N GLN A 204 8.25 0.27 -7.23
CA GLN A 204 7.02 0.14 -8.02
C GLN A 204 7.30 -0.33 -9.45
N LYS A 205 8.37 0.17 -10.08
CA LYS A 205 8.79 -0.28 -11.42
C LYS A 205 9.28 -1.72 -11.47
N GLN A 206 9.93 -2.21 -10.40
CA GLN A 206 10.42 -3.59 -10.33
C GLN A 206 9.29 -4.59 -10.11
N THR A 207 8.23 -4.19 -9.41
CA THR A 207 7.06 -5.03 -9.13
C THR A 207 6.03 -5.02 -10.26
N ALA A 208 6.07 -4.03 -11.15
CA ALA A 208 5.18 -3.91 -12.31
C ALA A 208 5.64 -4.71 -13.56
N ILE A 209 6.64 -5.59 -13.39
CA ILE A 209 7.14 -6.54 -14.39
C ILE A 209 6.69 -7.93 -13.94
#